data_AF-A0A9D5BTN5-F1
#
_entry.id   AF-A0A9D5BTN5-F1
#
_cell.length_a   1.000
_cell.length_b   1.000
_cell.length_c   1.000
_cell.angle_alpha   90.00
_cell.angle_beta   90.00
_cell.angle_gamma   90.00
#
_symmetry.space_group_name_H-M   'P 1'
#
loop_
_entity.id
_entity.type
_entity.pdbx_description
1 polymer ?
#
loop_
_entity_poly.entity_id
_entity_poly.type
_entity_poly.pdbx_seq_one_letter_code
_entity_poly.pdbx_strand_id
1 'polypeptide(L)'
;MEALETQGFFEAVYDDVSSETLEELFGPVLKELFGVPLDVKMIMNHSDMPYEAYAPRRPGCNFESLKVDDASSDSSLSNFVALLWPPNGNPHFCEVVGTYIRKIRELETMMRLMVVEALGVEKEWESLEKSVVYELRMTEYDAPENQETMVAMSTHLDINIITILRQQKARDWRS
;
A
#
# COMPACT_ATOMS: atom_id res chain seq x y z
N MET A 1 -14.38 18.35 4.17
CA MET A 1 -15.56 17.63 3.63
C MET A 1 -15.87 17.98 2.20
N GLU A 2 -15.94 19.26 1.79
CA GLU A 2 -16.32 19.64 0.41
C GLU A 2 -15.57 18.89 -0.71
N ALA A 3 -14.23 18.75 -0.62
CA ALA A 3 -13.46 17.99 -1.61
C ALA A 3 -13.85 16.49 -1.65
N LEU A 4 -14.07 15.87 -0.49
CA LEU A 4 -14.51 14.47 -0.40
C LEU A 4 -15.92 14.29 -0.97
N GLU A 5 -16.84 15.22 -0.69
CA GLU A 5 -18.23 15.14 -1.17
C GLU A 5 -18.36 15.42 -2.66
N THR A 6 -17.53 16.31 -3.21
CA THR A 6 -17.65 16.74 -4.62
C THR A 6 -16.72 15.98 -5.56
N GLN A 7 -15.55 15.54 -5.09
CA GLN A 7 -14.53 14.86 -5.92
C GLN A 7 -14.25 13.42 -5.48
N GLY A 8 -14.57 13.06 -4.23
CA GLY A 8 -14.24 11.73 -3.67
C GLY A 8 -12.78 11.59 -3.21
N PHE A 9 -11.94 12.61 -3.38
CA PHE A 9 -10.52 12.59 -2.98
C PHE A 9 -9.98 13.99 -2.69
N PHE A 10 -8.82 14.05 -2.06
CA PHE A 10 -8.01 15.26 -1.91
C PHE A 10 -6.51 14.90 -1.84
N GLU A 11 -5.65 15.88 -2.04
CA GLU A 11 -4.20 15.74 -1.83
C GLU A 11 -3.82 16.29 -0.46
N ALA A 12 -3.06 15.51 0.31
CA ALA A 12 -2.51 15.93 1.59
C ALA A 12 -1.01 16.22 1.45
N VAL A 13 -0.59 17.42 1.82
CA VAL A 13 0.83 17.73 2.03
C VAL A 13 1.20 17.25 3.43
N TYR A 14 2.09 16.26 3.52
CA TYR A 14 2.44 15.59 4.76
C TYR A 14 3.95 15.38 4.85
N ASP A 15 4.61 16.23 5.66
CA ASP A 15 6.07 16.33 5.73
C ASP A 15 6.70 15.46 6.84
N ASP A 16 5.89 14.71 7.60
CA ASP A 16 6.37 13.86 8.70
C ASP A 16 7.03 12.56 8.22
N VAL A 17 6.90 12.22 6.93
CA VAL A 17 7.68 11.15 6.30
C VAL A 17 8.91 11.80 5.66
N SER A 18 10.09 11.49 6.18
CA SER A 18 11.33 12.08 5.67
C SER A 18 11.59 11.67 4.21
N SER A 19 12.30 12.54 3.47
CA SER A 19 12.75 12.21 2.13
C SER A 19 13.65 10.98 2.11
N GLU A 20 14.49 10.79 3.13
CA GLU A 20 15.33 9.61 3.29
C GLU A 20 14.51 8.32 3.41
N THR A 21 13.46 8.29 4.24
CA THR A 21 12.56 7.13 4.34
C THR A 21 11.87 6.85 3.01
N LEU A 22 11.45 7.88 2.28
CA LEU A 22 10.81 7.72 0.97
C LEU A 22 11.79 7.22 -0.10
N GLU A 23 13.02 7.73 -0.11
CA GLU A 23 14.07 7.30 -1.04
C GLU A 23 14.49 5.85 -0.77
N GLU A 24 14.62 5.45 0.49
CA GLU A 24 14.87 4.06 0.88
C GLU A 24 13.70 3.14 0.51
N LEU A 25 12.46 3.56 0.80
CA LEU A 25 11.25 2.80 0.50
C LEU A 25 11.12 2.56 -1.02
N PHE A 26 11.04 3.63 -1.81
CA PHE A 26 10.85 3.52 -3.26
C PHE A 26 12.10 3.07 -4.03
N GLY A 27 13.27 3.17 -3.40
CA GLY A 27 14.55 2.74 -3.95
C GLY A 27 14.85 1.28 -3.60
N PRO A 28 15.83 1.01 -2.73
CA PRO A 28 16.33 -0.33 -2.46
C PRO A 28 15.25 -1.28 -1.92
N VAL A 29 14.37 -0.83 -1.02
CA VAL A 29 13.41 -1.70 -0.32
C VAL A 29 12.39 -2.29 -1.27
N LEU A 30 11.68 -1.47 -2.05
CA LEU A 30 10.72 -1.98 -3.03
C LEU A 30 11.41 -2.70 -4.19
N LYS A 31 12.59 -2.27 -4.63
CA LYS A 31 13.35 -3.00 -5.67
C LYS A 31 13.73 -4.41 -5.22
N GLU A 32 14.16 -4.57 -3.97
CA GLU A 32 14.48 -5.88 -3.40
C GLU A 32 13.23 -6.74 -3.29
N LEU A 33 12.11 -6.16 -2.82
CA LEU A 33 10.81 -6.84 -2.73
C LEU A 33 10.36 -7.41 -4.07
N PHE A 34 10.34 -6.60 -5.13
CA PHE A 34 9.90 -7.04 -6.45
C PHE A 34 10.94 -7.93 -7.15
N GLY A 35 12.21 -7.84 -6.75
CA GLY A 35 13.29 -8.74 -7.17
C GLY A 35 13.21 -10.16 -6.59
N VAL A 36 12.35 -10.43 -5.61
CA VAL A 36 12.14 -11.78 -5.07
C VAL A 36 11.63 -12.71 -6.19
N PRO A 37 12.14 -13.96 -6.28
CA PRO A 37 11.69 -14.92 -7.29
C PRO A 37 10.17 -15.13 -7.31
N LEU A 38 9.62 -15.32 -8.51
CA LEU A 38 8.17 -15.45 -8.74
C LEU A 38 7.56 -16.61 -7.94
N ASP A 39 8.23 -17.76 -7.92
CA ASP A 39 7.79 -18.96 -7.19
C ASP A 39 7.68 -18.70 -5.69
N VAL A 40 8.60 -17.91 -5.11
CA VAL A 40 8.54 -17.49 -3.71
C VAL A 40 7.35 -16.55 -3.47
N LYS A 41 7.16 -15.54 -4.32
CA LYS A 41 6.00 -14.62 -4.22
C LYS A 41 4.67 -15.35 -4.32
N MET A 42 4.57 -16.38 -5.17
CA MET A 42 3.35 -17.18 -5.33
C MET A 42 2.98 -18.02 -4.09
N ILE A 43 3.94 -18.42 -3.26
CA ILE A 43 3.68 -19.19 -2.03
C ILE A 43 2.83 -18.38 -1.03
N MET A 44 2.83 -17.04 -1.12
CA MET A 44 2.03 -16.18 -0.24
C MET A 44 0.51 -16.33 -0.46
N ASN A 45 0.11 -16.80 -1.65
CA ASN A 45 -1.29 -17.03 -1.95
C ASN A 45 -1.74 -18.34 -1.30
N HIS A 46 -2.56 -18.22 -0.26
CA HIS A 46 -3.13 -19.34 0.49
C HIS A 46 -4.56 -19.69 0.05
N SER A 47 -5.13 -18.92 -0.87
CA SER A 47 -6.37 -19.25 -1.56
C SER A 47 -6.31 -18.85 -3.05
N ASP A 48 -7.34 -19.26 -3.80
CA ASP A 48 -7.53 -18.88 -5.21
C ASP A 48 -8.12 -17.46 -5.36
N MET A 49 -8.34 -16.73 -4.27
CA MET A 49 -8.90 -15.38 -4.31
C MET A 49 -7.92 -14.41 -5.01
N PRO A 50 -8.39 -13.67 -6.02
CA PRO A 50 -7.53 -12.71 -6.71
C PRO A 50 -7.12 -11.59 -5.75
N TYR A 51 -5.87 -11.14 -5.87
CA TYR A 51 -5.29 -10.02 -5.12
C TYR A 51 -5.14 -10.25 -3.61
N GLU A 52 -5.33 -11.47 -3.10
CA GLU A 52 -5.33 -11.71 -1.65
C GLU A 52 -3.97 -11.42 -1.01
N ALA A 53 -2.87 -11.92 -1.55
CA ALA A 53 -1.52 -11.61 -1.07
C ALA A 53 -0.63 -11.11 -2.21
N TYR A 54 -0.34 -11.97 -3.19
CA TYR A 54 0.43 -11.63 -4.37
C TYR A 54 -0.44 -11.62 -5.63
N ALA A 55 -0.45 -10.48 -6.32
CA ALA A 55 -1.07 -10.32 -7.63
C ALA A 55 0.03 -10.36 -8.71
N PRO A 56 0.11 -11.45 -9.50
CA PRO A 56 1.11 -11.55 -10.55
C PRO A 56 0.72 -10.75 -11.79
N ARG A 57 1.74 -10.29 -12.52
CA ARG A 57 1.62 -9.83 -13.91
C ARG A 57 0.96 -10.89 -14.76
N ARG A 58 -0.01 -10.48 -15.58
CA ARG A 58 -0.78 -11.34 -16.50
C ARG A 58 -1.15 -10.53 -17.75
N PRO A 59 -1.48 -11.16 -18.89
CA PRO A 59 -1.96 -10.42 -20.06
C PRO A 59 -3.10 -9.47 -19.70
N GLY A 60 -2.92 -8.17 -19.98
CA GLY A 60 -3.87 -7.10 -19.62
C GLY A 60 -3.66 -6.48 -18.23
N CYS A 61 -2.73 -6.99 -17.42
CA CYS A 61 -2.35 -6.46 -16.10
C CYS A 61 -0.82 -6.30 -16.03
N ASN A 62 -0.32 -5.15 -16.48
CA ASN A 62 1.11 -4.81 -16.50
C ASN A 62 1.60 -4.28 -15.14
N PHE A 63 1.24 -4.98 -14.07
CA PHE A 63 1.71 -4.70 -12.73
C PHE A 63 1.86 -5.99 -11.93
N GLU A 64 2.72 -5.96 -10.93
CA GLU A 64 2.65 -6.92 -9.83
C GLU A 64 2.41 -6.20 -8.51
N SER A 65 1.79 -6.88 -7.56
CA SER A 65 1.46 -6.29 -6.25
C SER A 65 1.57 -7.29 -5.12
N LEU A 66 2.13 -6.87 -3.99
CA LEU A 66 2.16 -7.63 -2.74
C LEU A 66 1.42 -6.87 -1.65
N LYS A 67 0.65 -7.61 -0.84
CA LYS A 67 -0.11 -7.09 0.29
C LYS A 67 0.47 -7.61 1.61
N VAL A 68 0.57 -6.72 2.60
CA VAL A 68 0.76 -7.06 4.00
C VAL A 68 -0.59 -6.89 4.71
N ASP A 69 -1.14 -8.00 5.21
CA ASP A 69 -2.33 -8.01 6.06
C ASP A 69 -2.00 -7.46 7.46
N ASP A 70 -2.96 -6.77 8.05
CA ASP A 70 -2.83 -6.15 9.38
C ASP A 70 -1.49 -5.41 9.53
N ALA A 71 -1.27 -4.44 8.66
CA ALA A 71 -0.09 -3.57 8.64
C ALA A 71 0.01 -2.69 9.91
N SER A 72 -0.72 -2.98 10.97
CA SER A 72 -0.66 -2.28 12.24
C SER A 72 0.34 -2.88 13.23
N SER A 73 0.81 -4.11 12.99
CA SER A 73 1.66 -4.87 13.89
C SER A 73 3.05 -5.17 13.32
N ASP A 74 4.09 -5.04 14.15
CA ASP A 74 5.47 -5.42 13.78
C ASP A 74 5.56 -6.93 13.48
N SER A 75 4.70 -7.74 14.09
CA SER A 75 4.57 -9.17 13.80
C SER A 75 4.11 -9.45 12.38
N SER A 76 3.19 -8.65 11.82
CA SER A 76 2.71 -8.84 10.45
C SER A 76 3.82 -8.62 9.44
N LEU A 77 4.62 -7.56 9.60
CA LEU A 77 5.80 -7.32 8.77
C LEU A 77 6.83 -8.45 8.91
N SER A 78 7.10 -8.87 10.15
CA SER A 78 8.04 -9.96 10.43
C SER A 78 7.62 -11.28 9.78
N ASN A 79 6.33 -11.62 9.84
CA ASN A 79 5.78 -12.81 9.20
C ASN A 79 5.84 -12.69 7.66
N PHE A 80 5.53 -11.52 7.12
CA PHE A 80 5.60 -11.25 5.69
C PHE A 80 7.02 -11.45 5.14
N VAL A 81 8.03 -10.85 5.79
CA VAL A 81 9.43 -10.99 5.32
C VAL A 81 9.99 -12.40 5.55
N ALA A 82 9.51 -13.13 6.57
CA ALA A 82 9.94 -14.51 6.82
C ALA A 82 9.52 -15.47 5.69
N LEU A 83 8.41 -15.19 5.01
CA LEU A 83 7.97 -15.95 3.84
C LEU A 83 8.82 -15.66 2.59
N LEU A 84 9.24 -14.40 2.40
CA LEU A 84 10.00 -13.98 1.21
C LEU A 84 11.50 -14.24 1.31
N TRP A 85 12.08 -14.08 2.50
CA TRP A 85 13.52 -14.17 2.74
C TRP A 85 13.88 -15.15 3.87
N PRO A 86 13.51 -16.45 3.77
CA PRO A 86 13.86 -17.43 4.78
C PRO A 86 15.39 -17.71 4.80
N PRO A 87 15.97 -18.07 5.96
CA PRO A 87 15.36 -18.10 7.30
C PRO A 87 15.49 -16.77 8.06
N ASN A 88 16.22 -15.79 7.53
CA ASN A 88 16.67 -14.60 8.27
C ASN A 88 15.72 -13.40 8.17
N GLY A 89 14.69 -13.46 7.32
CA GLY A 89 13.80 -12.36 7.01
C GLY A 89 14.54 -11.20 6.31
N ASN A 90 13.97 -10.00 6.43
CA ASN A 90 14.59 -8.77 5.94
C ASN A 90 14.42 -7.65 6.97
N PRO A 91 15.37 -7.49 7.92
CA PRO A 91 15.29 -6.47 8.96
C PRO A 91 15.24 -5.03 8.42
N HIS A 92 15.97 -4.76 7.32
CA HIS A 92 15.98 -3.44 6.67
C HIS A 92 14.61 -3.09 6.12
N PHE A 93 13.96 -4.03 5.43
CA PHE A 93 12.58 -3.89 4.97
C PHE A 93 11.64 -3.56 6.14
N CYS A 94 11.69 -4.34 7.22
CA CYS A 94 10.84 -4.12 8.40
C CYS A 94 11.05 -2.74 9.03
N GLU A 95 12.30 -2.28 9.12
CA GLU A 95 12.63 -0.97 9.68
C GLU A 95 12.04 0.17 8.84
N VAL A 96 12.32 0.18 7.53
CA VAL A 96 11.87 1.24 6.61
C VAL A 96 10.36 1.24 6.44
N VAL A 97 9.77 0.07 6.13
CA VAL A 97 8.32 -0.06 5.90
C VAL A 97 7.54 0.17 7.19
N GLY A 98 8.03 -0.33 8.33
CA GLY A 98 7.42 -0.07 9.64
C GLY A 98 7.45 1.41 10.02
N THR A 99 8.55 2.11 9.72
CA THR A 99 8.64 3.56 9.94
C THR A 99 7.65 4.33 9.07
N TYR A 100 7.57 3.98 7.78
CA TYR A 100 6.59 4.55 6.87
C TYR A 100 5.15 4.34 7.33
N ILE A 101 4.78 3.10 7.68
CA ILE A 101 3.44 2.74 8.18
C ILE A 101 3.08 3.57 9.41
N ARG A 102 3.97 3.66 10.41
CA ARG A 102 3.69 4.43 11.65
C ARG A 102 3.33 5.88 11.34
N LYS A 103 4.07 6.50 10.41
CA LYS A 103 3.80 7.88 9.97
C LYS A 103 2.51 8.02 9.18
N ILE A 104 2.23 7.13 8.23
CA ILE A 104 0.98 7.19 7.47
C ILE A 104 -0.24 6.92 8.36
N ARG A 105 -0.11 6.12 9.42
CA ARG A 105 -1.18 5.93 10.41
C ARG A 105 -1.48 7.19 11.21
N GLU A 106 -0.47 8.00 11.55
CA GLU A 106 -0.70 9.31 12.19
C GLU A 106 -1.58 10.19 11.28
N LEU A 107 -1.27 10.26 9.99
CA LEU A 107 -2.08 10.97 8.99
C LEU A 107 -3.50 10.38 8.85
N GLU A 108 -3.61 9.06 8.75
CA GLU A 108 -4.88 8.35 8.59
C GLU A 108 -5.82 8.58 9.78
N THR A 109 -5.30 8.51 11.01
CA THR A 109 -6.05 8.82 12.23
C THR A 109 -6.54 10.26 12.23
N MET A 110 -5.70 11.23 11.83
CA MET A 110 -6.13 12.63 11.69
C MET A 110 -7.25 12.77 10.66
N MET A 111 -7.14 12.10 9.50
CA MET A 111 -8.19 12.12 8.47
C MET A 111 -9.51 11.54 8.98
N ARG A 112 -9.48 10.40 9.69
CA ARG A 112 -10.68 9.81 10.30
C ARG A 112 -11.32 10.75 11.32
N LEU A 113 -10.52 11.36 12.21
CA LEU A 113 -11.02 12.34 13.18
C LEU A 113 -11.71 13.51 12.48
N MET A 114 -11.08 14.09 11.46
CA MET A 114 -11.67 15.19 10.68
C MET A 114 -13.01 14.81 10.04
N VAL A 115 -13.14 13.57 9.53
CA VAL A 115 -14.39 13.06 8.95
C VAL A 115 -15.45 12.86 10.04
N VAL A 116 -15.08 12.25 11.17
CA VAL A 116 -15.99 12.03 12.31
C VAL A 116 -16.54 13.35 12.87
N GLU A 117 -15.67 14.34 13.06
CA GLU A 117 -16.05 15.68 13.52
C GLU A 117 -16.97 16.37 12.51
N ALA A 118 -16.63 16.33 11.22
CA ALA A 118 -17.41 17.01 10.21
C ALA A 118 -18.79 16.38 9.97
N LEU A 119 -18.95 15.09 10.28
CA LEU A 119 -20.24 14.39 10.26
C LEU A 119 -21.03 14.54 11.57
N GLY A 120 -20.44 15.09 12.64
CA GLY A 120 -21.07 15.24 13.96
C GLY A 120 -21.37 13.91 14.65
N VAL A 121 -20.49 12.91 14.47
CA VAL A 121 -20.64 11.53 15.01
C VAL A 121 -19.51 11.14 15.97
N GLU A 122 -18.99 12.11 16.72
CA GLU A 122 -17.84 11.96 17.62
C GLU A 122 -18.02 10.86 18.66
N LYS A 123 -19.27 10.60 19.08
CA LYS A 123 -19.62 9.50 19.98
C LYS A 123 -19.26 8.11 19.46
N GLU A 124 -19.10 7.94 18.14
CA GLU A 124 -18.77 6.66 17.50
C GLU A 124 -17.25 6.41 17.43
N TRP A 125 -16.43 7.41 17.79
CA TRP A 125 -14.96 7.35 17.66
C TRP A 125 -14.35 6.10 18.29
N GLU A 126 -14.69 5.79 19.55
CA GLU A 126 -14.12 4.64 20.25
C GLU A 126 -14.46 3.30 19.57
N SER A 127 -15.65 3.19 18.99
CA SER A 127 -16.09 2.00 18.27
C SER A 127 -15.34 1.87 16.95
N LEU A 128 -15.26 2.98 16.20
CA LEU A 128 -14.53 3.04 14.94
C LEU A 128 -13.06 2.66 15.14
N GLU A 129 -12.37 3.30 16.09
CA GLU A 129 -10.95 3.10 16.39
C GLU A 129 -10.62 1.62 16.69
N LYS A 130 -11.51 0.92 17.40
CA LYS A 130 -11.33 -0.52 17.73
C LYS A 130 -11.60 -1.45 16.55
N SER A 131 -12.31 -0.98 15.52
CA SER A 131 -12.71 -1.78 14.37
C SER A 131 -11.76 -1.68 13.17
N VAL A 132 -10.81 -0.74 13.20
CA VAL A 132 -9.93 -0.48 12.05
C VAL A 132 -8.89 -1.58 11.89
N VAL A 133 -8.82 -2.09 10.66
CA VAL A 133 -7.75 -2.99 10.19
C VAL A 133 -7.01 -2.26 9.08
N TYR A 134 -5.69 -2.38 9.07
CA TYR A 134 -4.83 -1.71 8.09
C TYR A 134 -4.28 -2.73 7.11
N GLU A 135 -4.34 -2.40 5.82
CA GLU A 135 -3.68 -3.17 4.77
C GLU A 135 -2.66 -2.27 4.08
N LEU A 136 -1.43 -2.79 3.89
CA LEU A 136 -0.44 -2.13 3.05
C LEU A 136 -0.32 -2.90 1.74
N ARG A 137 -0.55 -2.22 0.62
CA ARG A 137 -0.34 -2.76 -0.71
C ARG A 137 0.80 -2.02 -1.41
N MET A 138 1.79 -2.79 -1.88
CA MET A 138 2.92 -2.30 -2.66
C MET A 138 2.77 -2.81 -4.08
N THR A 139 2.87 -1.92 -5.06
CA THR A 139 2.62 -2.25 -6.48
C THR A 139 3.70 -1.69 -7.37
N GLU A 140 4.22 -2.52 -8.26
CA GLU A 140 5.15 -2.12 -9.33
C GLU A 140 4.43 -2.22 -10.68
N TYR A 141 4.50 -1.15 -11.46
CA TYR A 141 3.94 -1.06 -12.80
C TYR A 141 5.06 -1.08 -13.84
N ASP A 142 4.86 -1.85 -14.89
CA ASP A 142 5.76 -1.81 -16.05
C ASP A 142 5.36 -0.68 -16.99
N ALA A 143 6.30 -0.30 -17.86
CA ALA A 143 5.98 0.56 -19.00
C ALA A 143 4.94 -0.15 -19.89
N PRO A 144 3.94 0.58 -20.42
CA PRO A 144 3.02 0.00 -21.37
C PRO A 144 3.78 -0.35 -22.67
N GLU A 145 3.60 -1.59 -23.14
CA GLU A 145 4.21 -2.07 -24.38
C GLU A 145 3.37 -1.67 -25.61
N ASN A 146 2.06 -1.57 -25.43
CA ASN A 146 1.07 -1.28 -26.46
C ASN A 146 -0.20 -0.63 -25.86
N GLN A 147 -1.18 -0.29 -26.72
CA GLN A 147 -2.44 0.34 -26.29
C GLN A 147 -3.27 -0.53 -25.32
N GLU A 148 -3.22 -1.85 -25.44
CA GLU A 148 -3.97 -2.76 -24.56
C GLU A 148 -3.39 -2.76 -23.14
N THR A 149 -2.08 -2.52 -23.02
CA THR A 149 -1.37 -2.45 -21.73
C THR A 149 -1.33 -1.04 -21.11
N MET A 150 -1.93 -0.04 -21.76
CA MET A 150 -2.01 1.34 -21.23
C MET A 150 -2.84 1.43 -19.95
N VAL A 151 -3.81 0.53 -19.78
CA VAL A 151 -4.64 0.44 -18.58
C VAL A 151 -4.21 -0.80 -17.82
N ALA A 152 -3.39 -0.62 -16.79
CA ALA A 152 -2.90 -1.72 -15.98
C ALA A 152 -3.98 -2.27 -15.02
N MET A 153 -4.97 -1.46 -14.64
CA MET A 153 -6.04 -1.83 -13.73
C MET A 153 -7.36 -1.18 -14.18
N SER A 154 -8.43 -1.96 -14.23
CA SER A 154 -9.76 -1.46 -14.58
C SER A 154 -10.29 -0.50 -13.51
N THR A 155 -11.20 0.40 -13.91
CA THR A 155 -11.94 1.24 -12.97
C THR A 155 -12.63 0.38 -11.90
N HIS A 156 -12.38 0.69 -10.64
CA HIS A 156 -12.94 -0.01 -9.49
C HIS A 156 -13.06 0.97 -8.31
N LEU A 157 -13.70 0.50 -7.24
CA LEU A 157 -13.69 1.14 -5.94
C LEU A 157 -12.99 0.20 -4.96
N ASP A 158 -12.21 0.77 -4.06
CA ASP A 158 -11.77 0.01 -2.91
C ASP A 158 -12.95 -0.19 -1.94
N ILE A 159 -12.92 -1.28 -1.19
CA ILE A 159 -14.00 -1.65 -0.25
C ILE A 159 -13.82 -1.05 1.16
N ASN A 160 -12.69 -0.39 1.41
CA ASN A 160 -12.33 0.25 2.67
C ASN A 160 -12.90 1.67 2.77
N ILE A 161 -12.76 2.27 3.97
CA ILE A 161 -13.26 3.62 4.27
C ILE A 161 -12.33 4.70 3.70
N ILE A 162 -11.01 4.52 3.85
CA ILE A 162 -9.98 5.49 3.42
C ILE A 162 -8.82 4.74 2.76
N THR A 163 -8.45 5.18 1.57
CA THR A 163 -7.20 4.79 0.89
C THR A 163 -6.25 5.98 0.85
N ILE A 164 -5.01 5.79 1.33
CA ILE A 164 -3.92 6.76 1.17
C ILE A 164 -3.00 6.23 0.07
N LEU A 165 -2.91 6.97 -1.03
CA LEU A 165 -2.05 6.62 -2.16
C LEU A 165 -0.77 7.48 -2.15
N ARG A 166 0.39 6.82 -2.18
CA ARG A 166 1.68 7.46 -2.45
C ARG A 166 2.33 6.79 -3.65
N GLN A 167 2.78 7.61 -4.60
CA GLN A 167 3.47 7.16 -5.80
C GLN A 167 4.83 7.83 -5.92
N GLN A 168 5.83 7.09 -6.42
CA GLN A 168 7.05 7.71 -6.92
C GLN A 168 6.75 8.39 -8.26
N LYS A 169 7.51 9.44 -8.58
CA LYS A 169 7.40 10.10 -9.89
C LYS A 169 7.72 9.07 -10.98
N ALA A 170 6.75 8.78 -11.85
CA ALA A 170 6.95 7.88 -12.97
C ALA A 170 8.04 8.42 -13.90
N ARG A 171 8.89 7.53 -14.42
CA ARG A 171 9.77 7.87 -15.55
C ARG A 171 8.88 8.11 -16.76
N ASP A 172 9.21 9.13 -17.55
CA ASP A 172 8.55 9.34 -18.83
C ASP A 172 8.85 8.12 -19.72
N TRP A 173 7.82 7.42 -20.17
CA TRP A 173 7.99 6.25 -21.03
C TRP A 173 8.25 6.65 -22.49
N ARG A 174 8.12 7.94 -22.81
CA ARG A 174 8.35 8.51 -24.15
C ARG A 174 9.78 9.05 -24.36
N SER A 175 10.64 9.00 -23.34
CA SER A 175 12.01 9.54 -23.39
C SER A 175 13.06 8.48 -23.70
#